data_AF-A0A8J6Y7Z5-F1
#
_entry.id   AF-A0A8J6Y7Z5-F1
#
_cell.length_a   1.000
_cell.length_b   1.000
_cell.length_c   1.000
_cell.angle_alpha   90.00
_cell.angle_beta   90.00
_cell.angle_gamma   90.00
#
_symmetry.space_group_name_H-M   'P 1'
#
loop_
_entity.id
_entity.type
_entity.pdbx_description
1 polymer ?
#
loop_
_entity_poly.entity_id
_entity_poly.type
_entity_poly.pdbx_seq_one_letter_code
_entity_poly.pdbx_strand_id
1 'polypeptide(L)'
;RKHISDDLPTVLFYGHYDVMPADPLDEWASPPFEPEVRDGKVFGRGTADDKGQVMMHINAVETYLKIKGTLPVNVVFAIEGEEEEGS
;
A
#
# COMPACT_ATOMS: atom_id res chain seq x y z
N ARG A 1 -8.03 -11.57 -4.88
CA ARG A 1 -7.32 -12.85 -4.66
C ARG A 1 -6.82 -13.39 -5.99
N LYS A 2 -5.58 -13.89 -6.04
CA LYS A 2 -5.01 -14.66 -7.15
C LYS A 2 -4.61 -16.04 -6.61
N HIS A 3 -5.27 -17.09 -7.08
CA HIS A 3 -4.96 -18.48 -6.76
C HIS A 3 -4.23 -19.13 -7.94
N ILE A 4 -3.22 -19.94 -7.65
CA ILE A 4 -2.31 -20.60 -8.58
C ILE A 4 -2.44 -22.12 -8.45
N SER A 5 -2.36 -22.68 -7.23
CA SER A 5 -2.53 -24.10 -6.93
C SER A 5 -2.81 -24.31 -5.43
N ASP A 6 -3.50 -25.40 -5.07
CA ASP A 6 -3.74 -25.80 -3.68
C ASP A 6 -2.48 -26.35 -2.99
N ASP A 7 -1.47 -26.76 -3.75
CA ASP A 7 -0.18 -27.23 -3.21
C ASP A 7 0.76 -26.08 -2.79
N LEU A 8 0.40 -24.83 -3.09
CA LEU A 8 1.21 -23.64 -2.79
C LEU A 8 0.68 -22.90 -1.55
N PRO A 9 1.56 -22.31 -0.72
CA PRO A 9 1.12 -21.50 0.41
C PRO A 9 0.37 -20.25 -0.06
N THR A 10 -0.47 -19.70 0.83
CA THR A 10 -1.18 -18.44 0.59
C THR A 10 -0.58 -17.32 1.43
N VAL A 11 -0.21 -16.23 0.77
CA VAL A 11 0.23 -14.98 1.42
C VAL A 11 -0.91 -13.98 1.39
N LEU A 12 -1.24 -13.44 2.57
CA LEU A 12 -2.16 -12.32 2.73
C LEU A 12 -1.35 -11.04 2.91
N PHE A 13 -1.61 -10.06 2.05
CA PHE A 13 -1.23 -8.67 2.30
C PHE A 13 -2.45 -7.96 2.87
N TYR A 14 -2.34 -7.57 4.14
CA TYR A 14 -3.29 -6.69 4.79
C TYR A 14 -2.73 -5.26 4.77
N GLY A 15 -3.61 -4.27 4.63
CA GLY A 15 -3.28 -2.87 4.75
C GLY A 15 -4.57 -2.05 4.77
N HIS A 16 -4.45 -0.73 4.72
CA HIS A 16 -5.61 0.14 4.77
C HIS A 16 -5.43 1.38 3.87
N TYR A 17 -6.55 2.04 3.52
CA TYR A 17 -6.56 3.17 2.59
C TYR A 17 -7.01 4.50 3.23
N ASP A 18 -7.62 4.43 4.41
CA ASP A 18 -7.85 5.57 5.28
C ASP A 18 -6.53 6.09 5.84
N VAL A 19 -6.57 7.32 6.34
CA VAL A 19 -5.40 8.03 6.83
C VAL A 19 -5.86 9.01 7.92
N MET A 20 -5.01 9.25 8.91
CA MET A 20 -5.29 10.31 9.89
C MET A 20 -5.51 11.70 9.26
N PRO A 21 -6.25 12.59 9.93
CA PRO A 21 -6.34 14.01 9.56
C PRO A 21 -4.97 14.67 9.39
N ALA A 22 -4.89 15.71 8.55
CA ALA A 22 -3.63 16.39 8.24
C ALA A 22 -3.34 17.61 9.14
N ASP A 23 -4.15 17.86 10.17
CA ASP A 23 -3.95 19.01 11.05
C ASP A 23 -2.72 18.85 11.97
N PRO A 24 -2.04 19.95 12.32
CA PRO A 24 -2.28 21.32 11.86
C PRO A 24 -1.64 21.60 10.47
N LEU A 25 -2.39 22.27 9.59
CA LEU A 25 -2.00 22.48 8.18
C LEU A 25 -0.78 23.40 8.00
N ASP A 26 -0.52 24.30 8.93
CA ASP A 26 0.57 25.28 8.87
C ASP A 26 1.96 24.70 9.18
N GLU A 27 2.01 23.49 9.74
CA GLU A 27 3.27 22.75 9.94
C GLU A 27 3.74 22.01 8.67
N TRP A 28 2.91 21.95 7.64
CA TRP A 28 3.25 21.29 6.39
C TRP A 28 4.07 22.18 5.47
N ALA A 29 5.21 21.67 4.99
CA ALA A 29 6.02 22.33 3.97
C ALA A 29 5.41 22.30 2.55
N SER A 30 4.45 21.40 2.31
CA SER A 30 3.70 21.24 1.05
C SER A 30 2.28 20.76 1.36
N PRO A 31 1.27 21.02 0.51
CA PRO A 31 -0.09 20.57 0.79
C PRO A 31 -0.14 19.05 1.09
N PRO A 32 -0.79 18.61 2.19
CA PRO A 32 -0.67 17.24 2.69
C PRO A 32 -1.14 16.18 1.69
N PHE A 33 -2.08 16.52 0.81
CA PHE A 33 -2.65 15.60 -0.18
C PHE A 33 -2.12 15.85 -1.60
N GLU A 34 -1.08 16.67 -1.74
CA GLU A 34 -0.33 16.85 -2.98
C GLU A 34 1.10 16.32 -2.76
N PRO A 35 1.36 15.03 -3.02
CA PRO A 35 2.63 14.41 -2.67
C PRO A 35 3.81 15.04 -3.42
N GLU A 36 4.86 15.40 -2.68
CA GLU A 36 6.07 16.04 -3.20
C GLU A 36 7.30 15.18 -2.92
N VAL A 37 8.23 15.10 -3.87
CA VAL A 37 9.53 14.43 -3.66
C VAL A 37 10.57 15.44 -3.20
N ARG A 38 11.13 15.25 -1.99
CA ARG A 38 12.23 16.05 -1.45
C ARG A 38 13.33 15.13 -0.95
N ASP A 39 14.57 15.38 -1.37
CA ASP A 39 15.75 14.56 -1.00
C ASP A 39 15.56 13.05 -1.18
N GLY A 40 14.88 12.65 -2.26
CA GLY A 40 14.59 11.25 -2.58
C GLY A 40 13.49 10.60 -1.74
N LYS A 41 12.74 11.37 -0.95
CA LYS A 41 11.61 10.90 -0.14
C LYS A 41 10.31 11.51 -0.65
N VAL A 42 9.22 10.74 -0.63
CA VAL A 42 7.88 11.22 -0.95
C VAL A 42 7.24 11.73 0.34
N PHE A 43 6.84 13.00 0.36
CA PHE A 43 6.15 13.62 1.47
C PHE A 43 4.68 13.86 1.11
N GLY A 44 3.77 13.42 1.99
CA GLY A 44 2.33 13.56 1.85
C GLY A 44 1.61 12.67 2.85
N ARG A 45 0.40 13.04 3.28
CA ARG A 45 -0.44 12.21 4.14
C ARG A 45 -0.78 10.90 3.41
N GLY A 46 -0.59 9.78 4.09
CA GLY A 46 -0.77 8.46 3.49
C GLY A 46 0.48 7.83 2.87
N THR A 47 1.56 8.59 2.68
CA THR A 47 2.74 8.10 1.94
C THR A 47 3.47 6.98 2.66
N ALA A 48 3.66 7.10 3.98
CA ALA A 48 4.25 6.05 4.80
C ALA A 48 3.19 5.11 5.38
N ASP A 49 2.03 5.67 5.73
CA ASP A 49 0.98 5.00 6.50
C ASP A 49 -0.39 5.24 5.85
N ASP A 50 -0.95 4.31 5.06
CA ASP A 50 -0.35 3.03 4.62
C ASP A 50 -0.34 2.88 3.08
N LYS A 51 -0.74 3.93 2.35
CA LYS A 51 -0.91 3.88 0.89
C LYS A 51 0.38 3.53 0.16
N GLY A 52 1.53 3.97 0.66
CA GLY A 52 2.82 3.62 0.08
C GLY A 52 3.12 2.13 0.14
N GLN A 53 2.89 1.49 1.30
CA GLN A 53 3.07 0.05 1.49
C GLN A 53 2.07 -0.75 0.65
N VAL A 54 0.79 -0.37 0.67
CA VAL A 54 -0.25 -1.01 -0.16
C VAL A 54 0.15 -1.00 -1.64
N MET A 55 0.56 0.17 -2.15
CA MET A 55 0.99 0.28 -3.55
C MET A 55 2.29 -0.48 -3.83
N MET A 56 3.23 -0.53 -2.89
CA MET A 56 4.44 -1.34 -3.03
C MET A 56 4.10 -2.82 -3.21
N HIS A 57 3.21 -3.39 -2.39
CA HIS A 57 2.82 -4.80 -2.50
C HIS A 57 2.06 -5.09 -3.80
N ILE A 58 1.14 -4.21 -4.21
CA ILE A 58 0.42 -4.33 -5.49
C ILE A 58 1.42 -4.33 -6.66
N ASN A 59 2.33 -3.34 -6.68
CA ASN A 59 3.32 -3.20 -7.73
C ASN A 59 4.30 -4.39 -7.76
N ALA A 60 4.69 -4.92 -6.61
CA ALA A 60 5.57 -6.09 -6.53
C ALA A 60 4.92 -7.33 -7.16
N VAL A 61 3.66 -7.61 -6.81
CA VAL A 61 2.90 -8.74 -7.36
C VAL A 61 2.67 -8.57 -8.86
N GLU A 62 2.26 -7.37 -9.29
CA GLU A 62 2.03 -7.06 -10.70
C GLU A 62 3.32 -7.20 -11.53
N THR A 63 4.42 -6.64 -11.05
CA THR A 63 5.73 -6.70 -11.71
C THR A 63 6.24 -8.13 -11.79
N TYR A 64 6.11 -8.91 -10.72
CA TYR A 64 6.51 -10.32 -10.73
C TYR A 64 5.72 -11.12 -11.76
N LEU A 65 4.40 -10.94 -11.82
CA LEU A 65 3.54 -11.57 -12.84
C LEU A 65 3.97 -11.19 -14.26
N LYS A 66 4.25 -9.91 -14.51
CA LYS A 66 4.72 -9.43 -15.83
C LYS A 66 6.04 -10.07 -16.25
N ILE A 67 6.99 -10.24 -15.32
CA ILE A 67 8.35 -10.74 -15.63
C ILE A 67 8.39 -12.28 -15.69
N LYS A 68 7.65 -12.97 -14.82
CA LYS A 68 7.74 -14.42 -14.63
C LYS A 68 6.54 -15.19 -15.18
N GLY A 69 5.44 -14.53 -15.52
CA GLY A 69 4.21 -15.13 -16.05
C GLY A 69 3.33 -15.83 -15.01
N THR A 70 3.86 -16.15 -13.82
CA THR A 70 3.11 -16.76 -12.72
C THR A 70 3.69 -16.33 -11.35
N LEU A 71 2.94 -16.56 -10.28
CA LEU A 71 3.39 -16.33 -8.90
C LEU A 71 3.83 -17.66 -8.26
N PRO A 72 4.84 -17.64 -7.38
CA PRO A 72 5.28 -18.84 -6.65
C PRO A 72 4.37 -19.20 -5.47
N VAL A 73 3.35 -18.38 -5.18
CA VAL A 73 2.41 -18.51 -4.06
C VAL A 73 1.02 -18.06 -4.49
N ASN A 74 0.00 -18.46 -3.73
CA ASN A 74 -1.31 -17.83 -3.79
C ASN A 74 -1.26 -16.46 -3.09
N VAL A 75 -1.99 -15.48 -3.59
CA VAL A 75 -2.01 -14.11 -3.02
C VAL A 75 -3.43 -13.65 -2.73
N VAL A 76 -3.63 -13.09 -1.53
CA VAL A 76 -4.83 -12.37 -1.12
C VAL A 76 -4.42 -10.96 -0.72
N PHE A 77 -5.22 -9.97 -1.11
CA PHE A 77 -5.15 -8.62 -0.59
C PHE A 77 -6.44 -8.38 0.21
N ALA A 78 -6.30 -7.89 1.43
CA ALA A 78 -7.39 -7.34 2.23
C ALA A 78 -6.99 -5.89 2.55
N ILE A 79 -7.77 -4.94 2.06
CA ILE A 79 -7.49 -3.51 2.23
C ILE A 79 -8.74 -2.89 2.80
N GLU A 80 -8.65 -2.35 4.00
CA GLU A 80 -9.79 -1.74 4.70
C GLU A 80 -9.68 -0.21 4.79
N GLY A 81 -10.67 0.44 5.39
CA GLY A 81 -10.77 1.90 5.43
C GLY A 81 -11.17 2.47 6.79
N GLU A 82 -11.02 1.70 7.86
CA GLU A 82 -11.37 2.09 9.24
C GLU A 82 -10.21 1.75 10.21
N GLU A 83 -9.01 1.47 9.71
CA GLU A 83 -7.89 1.03 10.57
C GLU A 83 -7.51 2.13 11.58
N GLU A 84 -7.51 3.38 11.12
CA GLU A 84 -7.18 4.56 11.92
C GLU A 84 -8.31 4.91 12.92
N GLU A 85 -9.49 4.30 12.78
CA GLU A 85 -10.67 4.48 13.64
C GLU A 85 -11.04 3.22 14.46
N GLY A 86 -10.25 2.14 14.38
CA GLY A 86 -10.37 0.98 15.27
C GLY A 86 -10.59 -0.39 14.62
N SER A 87 -10.56 -0.48 13.28
CA SER A 87 -10.73 -1.70 12.46
C SER A 87 -12.11 -2.37 12.55
#